data_AF-A0A1Y3AYW4-F1
#
_entry.id   AF-A0A1Y3AYW4-F1
#
_cell.length_a   1.000
_cell.length_b   1.000
_cell.length_c   1.000
_cell.angle_alpha   90.00
_cell.angle_beta   90.00
_cell.angle_gamma   90.00
#
_symmetry.space_group_name_H-M   'P 1'
#
loop_
_entity.id
_entity.type
_entity.pdbx_description
1 polymer ?
#
loop_
_entity_poly.entity_id
_entity_poly.type
_entity_poly.pdbx_seq_one_letter_code
_entity_poly.pdbx_strand_id
1 'polypeptide(L)'
;MEQRWKALHDEDLAEPNSYYSSSYSSWLNYGSSLINNVMMNIHLKISSIHIRYEDYSTITGGCTFATGIVIRSLTICSTDERWQPKF
;
A
#
# COMPACT_ATOMS: atom_id res chain seq x y z
N MET A 1 30.81 -6.18 1.90
CA MET A 1 31.48 -7.39 2.41
C MET A 1 31.22 -7.62 3.90
N GLU A 2 31.16 -6.59 4.75
CA GLU A 2 30.79 -6.73 6.18
C GLU A 2 29.36 -7.21 6.44
N GLN A 3 28.38 -6.84 5.62
CA GLN A 3 26.98 -7.28 5.80
C GLN A 3 26.81 -8.80 5.69
N ARG A 4 27.64 -9.43 4.86
CA ARG A 4 27.64 -10.89 4.67
C ARG A 4 28.38 -11.62 5.80
N TRP A 5 29.35 -10.95 6.43
CA TRP A 5 30.11 -11.46 7.56
C TRP A 5 29.30 -11.38 8.87
N LYS A 6 28.43 -10.37 9.02
CA LYS A 6 27.49 -10.24 10.14
C LYS A 6 26.32 -11.22 10.04
N ALA A 7 25.75 -11.41 8.85
CA ALA A 7 24.66 -12.37 8.65
C ALA A 7 25.05 -13.85 8.90
N LEU A 8 26.32 -14.21 8.67
CA LEU A 8 26.84 -15.56 8.97
C LEU A 8 27.11 -15.78 10.47
N HIS A 9 27.28 -14.71 11.24
CA HIS A 9 27.38 -14.76 12.71
C HIS A 9 26.02 -14.54 13.41
N ASP A 10 24.95 -14.23 12.64
CA ASP A 10 23.57 -14.13 13.13
C ASP A 10 22.91 -15.50 13.33
N GLU A 11 23.49 -16.61 12.85
CA GLU A 11 22.96 -17.96 13.12
C GLU A 11 23.04 -18.36 14.61
N ASP A 12 23.96 -17.76 15.38
CA ASP A 12 24.03 -17.89 16.85
C ASP A 12 23.06 -16.95 17.61
N LEU A 13 22.31 -16.10 16.89
CA LEU A 13 21.42 -15.06 17.46
C LEU A 13 19.92 -15.38 17.31
N ALA A 14 19.55 -16.66 17.27
CA ALA A 14 18.19 -17.13 17.53
C ALA A 14 17.70 -16.85 18.98
N GLU A 15 18.38 -15.96 19.69
CA GLU A 15 17.93 -15.33 20.93
C GLU A 15 16.84 -14.27 20.59
N PRO A 16 15.64 -14.36 21.18
CA PRO A 16 14.51 -13.47 20.87
C PRO A 16 14.74 -11.99 21.22
N ASN A 17 15.92 -11.64 21.77
CA ASN A 17 16.27 -10.32 22.27
C ASN A 17 17.49 -9.69 21.58
N SER A 18 17.83 -10.13 20.35
CA SER A 18 18.95 -9.52 19.61
C SER A 18 18.65 -8.05 19.30
N TYR A 19 19.66 -7.19 19.46
CA TYR A 19 19.56 -5.73 19.26
C TYR A 19 19.01 -5.34 17.89
N TYR A 20 19.31 -6.13 16.86
CA TYR A 20 18.79 -5.93 15.51
C TYR A 20 17.34 -6.38 15.37
N SER A 21 16.93 -7.47 16.02
CA SER A 21 15.53 -7.92 16.05
C SER A 21 14.62 -6.89 16.75
N SER A 22 15.05 -6.35 17.90
CA SER A 22 14.30 -5.35 18.66
C SER A 22 14.24 -4.00 17.95
N SER A 23 15.34 -3.54 17.33
CA SER A 23 15.36 -2.30 16.55
C SER A 23 14.51 -2.39 15.28
N TYR A 24 14.57 -3.53 14.56
CA TYR A 24 13.75 -3.76 13.38
C TYR A 24 12.27 -3.84 13.74
N SER A 25 11.92 -4.60 14.79
CA SER A 25 10.55 -4.69 15.29
C SER A 25 10.03 -3.33 15.77
N SER A 26 10.86 -2.53 16.44
CA SER A 26 10.47 -1.19 16.90
C SER A 26 10.20 -0.23 15.74
N TRP A 27 11.05 -0.23 14.71
CA TRP A 27 10.83 0.56 13.49
C TRP A 27 9.59 0.09 12.71
N LEU A 28 9.39 -1.23 12.58
CA LEU A 28 8.22 -1.78 11.91
C LEU A 28 6.92 -1.41 12.64
N ASN A 29 6.90 -1.53 13.97
CA ASN A 29 5.76 -1.15 14.78
C ASN A 29 5.48 0.36 14.70
N TYR A 30 6.52 1.17 14.76
CA TYR A 30 6.42 2.62 14.63
C TYR A 30 5.95 3.04 13.23
N GLY A 31 6.53 2.47 12.18
CA GLY A 31 6.15 2.70 10.78
C GLY A 31 4.72 2.25 10.49
N SER A 32 4.31 1.10 11.03
CA SER A 32 2.94 0.61 10.94
C SER A 32 1.95 1.56 11.61
N SER A 33 2.26 2.03 12.82
CA SER A 33 1.43 3.04 13.53
C SER A 33 1.32 4.34 12.74
N LEU A 34 2.41 4.82 12.16
CA LEU A 34 2.41 6.02 11.32
C LEU A 34 1.55 5.84 10.07
N ILE A 35 1.74 4.75 9.32
CA ILE A 35 0.95 4.43 8.13
C ILE A 35 -0.54 4.30 8.50
N ASN A 36 -0.84 3.64 9.62
CA ASN A 36 -2.21 3.50 10.11
C ASN A 36 -2.84 4.85 10.44
N ASN A 37 -2.12 5.76 11.11
CA ASN A 37 -2.61 7.11 11.41
C ASN A 37 -2.84 7.95 10.14
N VAL A 38 -1.95 7.82 9.15
CA VAL A 38 -2.12 8.49 7.84
C VAL A 38 -3.32 7.91 7.10
N MET A 39 -3.48 6.59 7.09
CA MET A 39 -4.59 5.90 6.43
C MET A 39 -5.93 6.22 7.10
N MET A 40 -5.99 6.28 8.42
CA MET A 40 -7.22 6.61 9.17
C MET A 40 -7.71 8.04 8.95
N ASN A 41 -6.86 8.96 8.49
CA ASN A 41 -7.22 10.36 8.24
C ASN A 41 -7.08 10.76 6.77
N ILE A 42 -6.96 9.77 5.86
CA ILE A 42 -6.80 10.07 4.45
C ILE A 42 -8.14 10.55 3.87
N HIS A 43 -8.17 11.81 3.44
CA HIS A 43 -9.24 12.37 2.63
C HIS A 43 -8.75 12.47 1.20
N LEU A 44 -9.13 11.51 0.37
CA LEU A 44 -8.71 11.39 -1.01
C LEU A 44 -9.85 11.84 -1.93
N LYS A 45 -9.64 12.96 -2.62
CA LYS A 45 -10.56 13.49 -3.63
C LYS A 45 -9.89 13.41 -4.99
N ILE A 46 -10.26 12.42 -5.79
CA ILE A 46 -9.82 12.29 -7.16
C ILE A 46 -10.95 12.78 -8.07
N SER A 47 -10.66 13.73 -8.93
CA SER A 47 -11.60 14.23 -9.94
C SER A 47 -11.16 13.80 -11.33
N SER A 48 -12.13 13.56 -12.20
CA SER A 48 -11.90 13.25 -13.62
C SER A 48 -11.05 12.00 -13.84
N ILE A 49 -11.53 10.87 -13.32
CA ILE A 49 -10.92 9.56 -13.59
C ILE A 49 -11.45 9.05 -14.92
N HIS A 50 -10.55 8.67 -15.82
CA HIS A 50 -10.88 7.98 -17.06
C HIS A 50 -10.03 6.72 -17.12
N ILE A 51 -10.67 5.56 -16.96
CA ILE A 51 -10.03 4.26 -17.09
C ILE A 51 -10.48 3.69 -18.42
N ARG A 52 -9.53 3.41 -19.31
CA ARG A 52 -9.80 2.79 -20.60
C ARG A 52 -9.01 1.50 -20.69
N TYR A 53 -9.75 0.41 -20.87
CA TYR A 53 -9.21 -0.90 -21.15
C TYR A 53 -9.25 -1.11 -22.66
N GLU A 54 -8.07 -1.31 -23.24
CA GLU A 54 -7.92 -1.64 -24.65
C GLU A 54 -7.42 -3.07 -24.76
N ASP A 55 -8.09 -3.85 -25.60
CA ASP A 55 -7.79 -5.24 -25.85
C ASP A 55 -7.60 -5.47 -27.35
N TYR A 56 -6.46 -6.09 -27.65
CA TYR A 56 -5.96 -6.36 -29.00
C TYR A 56 -5.82 -7.86 -29.28
N SER A 57 -5.98 -8.72 -28.27
CA SER A 57 -5.62 -10.15 -28.38
C SER A 57 -6.76 -11.11 -28.06
N THR A 58 -7.75 -10.71 -27.24
CA THR A 58 -8.79 -11.65 -26.80
C THR A 58 -9.86 -11.91 -27.86
N ILE A 59 -10.00 -11.02 -28.86
CA ILE A 59 -10.96 -11.20 -29.96
C ILE A 59 -10.28 -11.90 -31.15
N THR A 60 -10.72 -13.12 -31.43
CA THR A 60 -10.30 -13.88 -32.61
C THR A 60 -10.83 -13.18 -33.87
N GLY A 61 -9.92 -12.82 -34.79
CA GLY A 61 -10.28 -12.13 -36.03
C GLY A 61 -9.65 -10.74 -36.22
N GLY A 62 -8.81 -10.28 -35.29
CA GLY A 62 -8.05 -9.03 -35.43
C GLY A 62 -8.85 -7.76 -35.15
N CYS A 63 -10.04 -7.89 -34.58
CA CYS A 63 -10.82 -6.73 -34.11
C CYS A 63 -10.25 -6.22 -32.78
N THR A 64 -9.99 -4.91 -32.73
CA THR A 64 -9.60 -4.23 -31.50
C THR A 64 -10.84 -3.78 -30.76
N PHE A 65 -10.89 -4.02 -29.45
CA PHE A 65 -11.97 -3.56 -28.60
C PHE A 65 -11.42 -2.61 -27.55
N ALA A 66 -12.15 -1.51 -27.33
CA ALA A 66 -11.85 -0.62 -26.26
C ALA A 66 -13.11 -0.28 -25.48
N THR A 67 -13.04 -0.49 -24.17
CA THR A 67 -14.08 -0.12 -23.22
C THR A 67 -13.47 0.77 -22.15
N GLY A 68 -14.27 1.63 -21.55
CA GLY A 68 -13.79 2.52 -20.52
C GLY A 68 -14.87 2.98 -19.58
N ILE A 69 -14.45 3.36 -18.39
CA ILE A 69 -15.30 3.94 -17.35
C ILE A 69 -14.77 5.34 -17.05
N VAL A 70 -15.67 6.31 -17.13
CA VAL A 70 -15.39 7.69 -16.74
C VAL A 70 -16.08 7.96 -15.41
N ILE A 71 -15.30 8.33 -14.39
CA ILE A 71 -15.81 8.72 -13.07
C ILE A 71 -15.50 10.20 -12.89
N ARG A 72 -16.54 11.04 -12.81
CA ARG A 72 -16.40 12.50 -12.64
C ARG A 72 -15.68 12.87 -11.34
N SER A 73 -16.00 12.19 -10.25
CA SER A 73 -15.37 12.41 -8.96
C SER A 73 -15.47 11.18 -8.08
N LEU A 74 -14.35 10.78 -7.49
CA LEU A 74 -14.24 9.77 -6.45
C LEU A 74 -13.75 10.47 -5.18
N THR A 75 -14.54 10.41 -4.11
CA THR A 75 -14.13 10.91 -2.79
C THR A 75 -14.12 9.73 -1.83
N ILE A 76 -12.96 9.45 -1.25
CA ILE A 76 -12.76 8.48 -0.19
C ILE A 76 -12.40 9.28 1.05
N CYS A 77 -13.22 9.16 2.09
CA CYS A 77 -12.98 9.80 3.37
C CYS A 77 -13.19 8.79 4.49
N SER A 78 -12.42 8.95 5.56
CA SER A 78 -12.65 8.24 6.80
C SER A 78 -13.83 8.90 7.51
N THR A 79 -14.83 8.11 7.89
CA THR A 79 -16.04 8.60 8.56
C THR A 79 -16.22 7.92 9.90
N ASP A 80 -16.77 8.65 10.88
CA ASP A 80 -17.14 8.06 12.17
C ASP A 80 -18.42 7.19 12.07
N GLU A 81 -18.84 6.60 13.20
CA GLU A 81 -20.05 5.77 13.31
C GLU A 81 -21.36 6.50 12.91
N ARG A 82 -21.30 7.82 12.80
CA ARG A 82 -22.42 8.68 12.38
C ARG A 82 -22.27 9.17 10.94
N TRP A 83 -21.33 8.59 10.19
CA TRP A 83 -21.00 8.97 8.82
C TRP A 83 -20.55 10.43 8.67
N GLN A 84 -20.02 11.03 9.75
CA GLN A 84 -19.51 12.40 9.70
C GLN A 84 -18.00 12.40 9.42
N PRO A 85 -17.52 13.23 8.48
CA PRO A 85 -16.10 13.43 8.28
C PRO A 85 -15.54 14.21 9.47
N LYS A 86 -14.56 13.64 10.17
CA LYS A 86 -13.79 14.30 11.24
C LYS A 86 -12.34 14.50 10.80
N PHE A 87 -11.72 15.55 11.32
CA PHE A 87 -10.32 15.91 11.09
C PHE A 87 -9.44 15.45 12.24
#